data_AF-A0A352CQT7-F1
#
_entry.id   AF-A0A352CQT7-F1
#
_cell.length_a   1.000
_cell.length_b   1.000
_cell.length_c   1.000
_cell.angle_alpha   90.00
_cell.angle_beta   90.00
_cell.angle_gamma   90.00
#
_symmetry.space_group_name_H-M   'P 1'
#
loop_
_entity.id
_entity.type
_entity.pdbx_description
1 polymer ?
#
loop_
_entity_poly.entity_id
_entity_poly.type
_entity_poly.pdbx_seq_one_letter_code
_entity_poly.pdbx_strand_id
1 'polypeptide(L)'
;MQLSKFAVFVDLENCGAKVATLNSILEKVKIRGDILLGKVYGYTDKFDDLKEVLLSNTFTVVPSLRYGISQKNNADIQLVIDALEVAYKNELIDSFCIVSGDSDYTPLVGRLKSMGKFVLGISRSEAASTIFINACNEFQFLESVGKRNVEKPRKQKTNYNNEEMADESELNKLLTTVIEEQTDRDEIYASELKGTLLRLRPDFNEKAYGCATFYKLLMKLSSRFGDLRVHNDNFDVMVGLSNSGENSESIPQLTKDNWKDAFAAQIKAYKDGGFERVNPSILKADILTAYPDFNERAIGFKRFSDVMKQLEKDGLVVVEMDEQNTMLIKLL
;
A
#
# COMPACT_ATOMS: atom_id res chain seq x y z
N MET A 1 -17.53 3.67 -2.34
CA MET A 1 -16.54 4.39 -3.16
C MET A 1 -16.86 4.13 -4.62
N GLN A 2 -16.91 5.17 -5.44
CA GLN A 2 -17.03 5.02 -6.89
C GLN A 2 -15.68 4.52 -7.40
N LEU A 3 -15.65 3.43 -8.19
CA LEU A 3 -14.42 2.95 -8.81
C LEU A 3 -13.89 4.02 -9.76
N SER A 4 -12.58 4.28 -9.69
CA SER A 4 -11.89 5.17 -10.62
C SER A 4 -12.02 4.67 -12.06
N LYS A 5 -12.10 5.58 -13.02
CA LYS A 5 -12.33 5.27 -14.43
C LYS A 5 -11.08 5.64 -15.23
N PHE A 6 -10.38 4.62 -15.69
CA PHE A 6 -9.09 4.74 -16.33
C PHE A 6 -9.17 4.83 -17.85
N ALA A 7 -8.36 5.73 -18.40
CA ALA A 7 -7.84 5.64 -19.76
C ALA A 7 -6.39 5.14 -19.74
N VAL A 8 -6.10 4.08 -20.50
CA VAL A 8 -4.79 3.44 -20.55
C VAL A 8 -4.11 3.76 -21.89
N PHE A 9 -2.93 4.35 -21.82
CA PHE A 9 -2.10 4.69 -22.98
C PHE A 9 -0.79 3.90 -22.88
N VAL A 10 -0.54 3.03 -23.84
CA VAL A 10 0.60 2.11 -23.83
C VAL A 10 1.58 2.46 -24.94
N ASP A 11 2.80 2.81 -24.55
CA ASP A 11 3.94 2.96 -25.45
C ASP A 11 4.67 1.60 -25.56
N LEU A 12 4.38 0.85 -26.64
CA LEU A 12 4.97 -0.49 -26.83
C LEU A 12 6.47 -0.47 -27.03
N GLU A 13 6.99 0.61 -27.60
CA GLU A 13 8.41 0.72 -27.90
C GLU A 13 9.21 0.85 -26.60
N ASN A 14 8.66 1.56 -25.62
CA ASN A 14 9.27 1.74 -24.31
C ASN A 14 8.98 0.58 -23.34
N CYS A 15 7.73 0.12 -23.23
CA CYS A 15 7.34 -0.93 -22.26
C CYS A 15 7.73 -2.35 -22.70
N GLY A 16 8.02 -2.56 -23.99
CA GLY A 16 8.28 -3.84 -24.62
C GLY A 16 7.00 -4.61 -24.98
N ALA A 17 6.97 -5.11 -26.20
CA ALA A 17 5.82 -5.80 -26.79
C ALA A 17 5.74 -7.28 -26.40
N LYS A 18 5.44 -7.58 -25.13
CA LYS A 18 5.18 -8.95 -24.65
C LYS A 18 3.78 -9.09 -24.07
N VAL A 19 3.13 -10.21 -24.37
CA VAL A 19 1.77 -10.56 -23.87
C VAL A 19 1.72 -10.51 -22.34
N ALA A 20 2.71 -11.12 -21.68
CA ALA A 20 2.80 -11.13 -20.22
C ALA A 20 2.88 -9.72 -19.63
N THR A 21 3.60 -8.80 -20.28
CA THR A 21 3.73 -7.42 -19.83
C THR A 21 2.39 -6.70 -19.89
N LEU A 22 1.66 -6.85 -21.01
CA LEU A 22 0.35 -6.23 -21.17
C LEU A 22 -0.67 -6.78 -20.16
N ASN A 23 -0.67 -8.09 -19.91
CA ASN A 23 -1.54 -8.69 -18.89
C ASN A 23 -1.24 -8.14 -17.48
N SER A 24 0.04 -8.01 -17.11
CA SER A 24 0.42 -7.42 -15.82
C SER A 24 -0.01 -5.95 -15.69
N ILE A 25 0.05 -5.18 -16.77
CA ILE A 25 -0.47 -3.80 -16.81
C ILE A 25 -1.96 -3.80 -16.53
N LEU A 26 -2.72 -4.62 -17.27
CA LEU A 26 -4.16 -4.70 -17.15
C LEU A 26 -4.60 -5.10 -15.74
N GLU A 27 -3.93 -6.08 -15.14
CA GLU A 27 -4.19 -6.52 -13.76
C GLU A 27 -4.00 -5.35 -12.77
N LYS A 28 -2.88 -4.63 -12.87
CA LYS A 28 -2.58 -3.49 -11.99
C LYS A 28 -3.59 -2.36 -12.11
N VAL A 29 -4.07 -2.07 -13.33
CA VAL A 29 -5.07 -1.02 -13.53
C VAL A 29 -6.44 -1.50 -13.04
N LYS A 30 -6.86 -2.73 -13.36
CA LYS A 30 -8.15 -3.32 -12.94
C LYS A 30 -8.30 -3.41 -11.42
N ILE A 31 -7.20 -3.55 -10.67
CA ILE A 31 -7.22 -3.50 -9.20
C ILE A 31 -7.59 -2.10 -8.68
N ARG A 32 -7.22 -1.04 -9.41
CA ARG A 32 -7.47 0.37 -9.02
C ARG A 32 -8.80 0.90 -9.54
N GLY A 33 -9.28 0.40 -10.67
CA GLY A 33 -10.46 0.93 -11.31
C GLY A 33 -10.81 0.26 -12.63
N ASP A 34 -11.90 0.72 -13.23
CA ASP A 34 -12.39 0.21 -14.50
C ASP A 34 -11.66 0.85 -15.68
N ILE A 35 -11.26 0.04 -16.65
CA ILE A 35 -10.66 0.53 -17.90
C ILE A 35 -11.79 0.86 -18.87
N LEU A 36 -11.99 2.14 -19.16
CA LEU A 36 -12.99 2.60 -20.13
C LEU A 36 -12.41 2.82 -21.52
N LEU A 37 -11.11 3.09 -21.60
CA LEU A 37 -10.42 3.34 -22.86
C LEU A 37 -9.02 2.76 -22.79
N GLY A 38 -8.61 2.06 -23.84
CA GLY A 38 -7.25 1.56 -24.01
C GLY A 38 -6.73 1.92 -25.40
N LYS A 39 -5.56 2.55 -25.47
CA LYS A 39 -4.84 2.83 -26.72
C LYS A 39 -3.41 2.34 -26.63
N VAL A 40 -2.95 1.67 -27.69
CA VAL A 40 -1.59 1.12 -27.79
C VAL A 40 -0.88 1.69 -28.99
N TYR A 41 0.29 2.27 -28.77
CA TYR A 41 1.08 2.99 -29.77
C TYR A 41 2.33 2.21 -30.13
N GLY A 42 2.78 2.34 -31.37
CA GLY A 42 3.99 1.68 -31.86
C GLY A 42 3.78 0.23 -32.29
N TYR A 43 2.53 -0.19 -32.53
CA TYR A 43 2.25 -1.56 -32.96
C TYR A 43 2.82 -1.84 -34.36
N THR A 44 3.33 -3.06 -34.55
CA THR A 44 3.77 -3.58 -35.85
C THR A 44 3.33 -5.03 -35.96
N ASP A 45 3.22 -5.56 -37.18
CA ASP A 45 2.81 -6.96 -37.43
C ASP A 45 3.77 -8.01 -36.82
N LYS A 46 4.94 -7.58 -36.32
CA LYS A 46 5.86 -8.43 -35.55
C LYS A 46 5.31 -8.79 -34.16
N PHE A 47 4.26 -8.13 -33.70
CA PHE A 47 3.63 -8.35 -32.40
C PHE A 47 2.28 -9.06 -32.54
N ASP A 48 2.24 -10.10 -33.37
CA ASP A 48 1.00 -10.84 -33.69
C ASP A 48 0.38 -11.48 -32.43
N ASP A 49 1.22 -11.95 -31.52
CA ASP A 49 0.82 -12.54 -30.24
C ASP A 49 0.03 -11.56 -29.34
N LEU A 50 0.15 -10.24 -29.55
CA LEU A 50 -0.61 -9.24 -28.79
C LEU A 50 -2.06 -9.10 -29.28
N LYS A 51 -2.39 -9.54 -30.51
CA LYS A 51 -3.72 -9.27 -31.11
C LYS A 51 -4.87 -9.77 -30.25
N GLU A 52 -4.75 -10.99 -29.72
CA GLU A 52 -5.79 -11.59 -28.89
C GLU A 52 -6.02 -10.78 -27.60
N VAL A 53 -4.94 -10.36 -26.91
CA VAL A 53 -5.04 -9.56 -25.68
C VAL A 53 -5.60 -8.17 -25.97
N LEU A 54 -5.16 -7.53 -27.05
CA LEU A 54 -5.62 -6.20 -27.44
C LEU A 54 -7.12 -6.22 -27.79
N LEU A 55 -7.56 -7.21 -28.58
CA LEU A 55 -8.96 -7.37 -28.98
C LEU A 55 -9.85 -7.72 -27.78
N SER A 56 -9.44 -8.68 -26.96
CA SER A 56 -10.22 -9.13 -25.78
C SER A 56 -10.40 -8.05 -24.72
N ASN A 57 -9.52 -7.05 -24.67
CA ASN A 57 -9.63 -5.91 -23.76
C ASN A 57 -10.05 -4.61 -24.45
N THR A 58 -10.54 -4.67 -25.70
CA THR A 58 -11.06 -3.52 -26.47
C THR A 58 -10.05 -2.38 -26.66
N PHE A 59 -8.76 -2.70 -26.77
CA PHE A 59 -7.72 -1.69 -27.02
C PHE A 59 -7.72 -1.29 -28.49
N THR A 60 -7.68 0.02 -28.73
CA THR A 60 -7.42 0.59 -30.06
C THR A 60 -5.92 0.60 -30.32
N VAL A 61 -5.51 0.23 -31.53
CA VAL A 61 -4.11 0.09 -31.91
C VAL A 61 -3.72 1.20 -32.88
N VAL A 62 -2.64 1.91 -32.56
CA VAL A 62 -2.02 2.94 -33.39
C VAL A 62 -0.70 2.38 -33.95
N PRO A 63 -0.62 2.13 -35.28
CA PRO A 63 0.55 1.50 -35.88
C PRO A 63 1.75 2.43 -35.93
N SER A 64 2.96 1.87 -35.85
CA SER A 64 4.22 2.60 -36.04
C SER A 64 4.47 2.82 -37.54
N LEU A 65 4.11 4.00 -38.06
CA LEU A 65 4.40 4.39 -39.44
C LEU A 65 5.77 5.05 -39.51
N ARG A 66 6.83 4.24 -39.65
CA ARG A 66 8.21 4.72 -39.77
C ARG A 66 8.64 4.75 -41.24
N TYR A 67 8.96 5.94 -41.74
CA TYR A 67 9.63 6.14 -43.03
C TYR A 67 10.93 6.93 -42.83
N GLY A 68 12.08 6.26 -42.97
CA GLY A 68 13.42 6.85 -42.79
C GLY A 68 13.91 6.94 -41.34
N ILE A 69 15.04 7.63 -41.12
CA ILE A 69 15.81 7.63 -39.85
C ILE A 69 15.23 8.60 -38.79
N SER A 70 14.41 9.58 -39.19
CA SER A 70 14.05 10.76 -38.37
C SER A 70 12.61 10.79 -37.80
N GLN A 71 11.88 9.67 -37.75
CA GLN A 71 10.48 9.63 -37.28
C GLN A 71 10.28 8.88 -35.95
N LYS A 72 11.25 8.95 -35.04
CA LYS A 72 11.18 8.21 -33.77
C LYS A 72 10.07 8.71 -32.83
N ASN A 73 9.71 9.99 -32.88
CA ASN A 73 8.84 10.60 -31.85
C ASN A 73 7.37 10.76 -32.27
N ASN A 74 6.97 10.27 -33.44
CA ASN A 74 5.61 10.50 -33.94
C ASN A 74 4.56 9.79 -33.07
N ALA A 75 4.86 8.57 -32.62
CA ALA A 75 3.98 7.80 -31.74
C ALA A 75 3.80 8.50 -30.38
N ASP A 76 4.87 9.03 -29.81
CA ASP A 76 4.84 9.74 -28.52
C ASP A 76 4.00 11.01 -28.59
N ILE A 77 4.18 11.80 -29.65
CA ILE A 77 3.37 13.01 -29.90
C ILE A 77 1.89 12.64 -30.07
N GLN A 78 1.58 11.60 -30.84
CA GLN A 78 0.20 11.14 -31.03
C GLN A 78 -0.42 10.68 -29.71
N LEU A 79 0.34 9.96 -28.88
CA LEU A 79 -0.11 9.53 -27.56
C LEU A 79 -0.49 10.72 -26.68
N VAL A 80 0.36 11.75 -26.64
CA VAL A 80 0.11 12.98 -25.89
C VAL A 80 -1.15 13.68 -26.38
N ILE A 81 -1.33 13.82 -27.70
CA ILE A 81 -2.51 14.46 -28.30
C ILE A 81 -3.78 13.71 -27.91
N ASP A 82 -3.80 12.40 -28.12
CA ASP A 82 -4.95 11.54 -27.84
C ASP A 82 -5.30 11.54 -26.33
N ALA A 83 -4.29 11.54 -25.44
CA ALA A 83 -4.50 11.61 -24.00
C ALA A 83 -5.15 12.93 -23.57
N LEU A 84 -4.67 14.06 -24.11
CA LEU A 84 -5.27 15.36 -23.85
C LEU A 84 -6.68 15.46 -24.42
N GLU A 85 -6.92 14.97 -25.64
CA GLU A 85 -8.25 14.94 -26.23
C GLU A 85 -9.24 14.17 -25.36
N VAL A 86 -8.85 13.00 -24.85
CA VAL A 86 -9.67 12.22 -23.91
C VAL A 86 -9.92 13.00 -22.62
N ALA A 87 -8.90 13.67 -22.07
CA ALA A 87 -9.04 14.48 -20.86
C ALA A 87 -10.02 15.66 -21.02
N TYR A 88 -10.09 16.25 -22.22
CA TYR A 88 -10.99 17.37 -22.53
C TYR A 88 -12.40 16.93 -22.92
N LYS A 89 -12.55 15.82 -23.64
CA LYS A 89 -13.84 15.41 -24.22
C LYS A 89 -14.62 14.42 -23.37
N ASN A 90 -13.94 13.66 -22.51
CA ASN A 90 -14.57 12.59 -21.74
C ASN A 90 -14.47 12.85 -20.23
N GLU A 91 -15.49 13.49 -19.69
CA GLU A 91 -15.58 13.81 -18.25
C GLU A 91 -15.67 12.56 -17.37
N LEU A 92 -16.12 11.43 -17.90
CA LEU A 92 -16.22 10.18 -17.14
C LEU A 92 -14.85 9.62 -16.77
N ILE A 93 -13.78 9.99 -17.48
CA ILE A 93 -12.43 9.51 -17.21
C ILE A 93 -11.77 10.47 -16.22
N ASP A 94 -11.54 9.99 -15.01
CA ASP A 94 -10.87 10.73 -13.93
C ASP A 94 -9.40 10.34 -13.77
N SER A 95 -9.00 9.20 -14.35
CA SER A 95 -7.70 8.59 -14.14
C SER A 95 -7.02 8.21 -15.45
N PHE A 96 -5.72 8.45 -15.55
CA PHE A 96 -4.90 8.20 -16.73
C PHE A 96 -3.75 7.27 -16.35
N CYS A 97 -3.63 6.14 -17.05
CA CYS A 97 -2.51 5.24 -16.92
C CYS A 97 -1.59 5.43 -18.13
N ILE A 98 -0.38 5.93 -17.90
CA ILE A 98 0.66 6.08 -18.92
C ILE A 98 1.68 4.97 -18.72
N VAL A 99 1.73 4.04 -19.67
CA VAL A 99 2.69 2.94 -19.65
C VAL A 99 3.89 3.30 -20.49
N SER A 100 4.85 3.99 -19.88
CA SER A 100 6.15 4.32 -20.46
C SER A 100 7.15 4.61 -19.35
N GLY A 101 8.44 4.52 -19.65
CA GLY A 101 9.51 4.98 -18.76
C GLY A 101 10.09 6.35 -19.11
N ASP A 102 9.65 6.95 -20.23
CA ASP A 102 10.23 8.19 -20.75
C ASP A 102 9.85 9.44 -19.95
N SER A 103 10.82 10.30 -19.66
CA SER A 103 10.60 11.61 -19.06
C SER A 103 9.96 12.62 -20.01
N ASP A 104 9.95 12.36 -21.32
CA ASP A 104 9.30 13.24 -22.30
C ASP A 104 7.78 13.35 -22.08
N TYR A 105 7.17 12.43 -21.32
CA TYR A 105 5.76 12.50 -20.92
C TYR A 105 5.49 13.42 -19.71
N THR A 106 6.50 13.94 -19.01
CA THR A 106 6.30 14.80 -17.83
C THR A 106 5.40 16.02 -18.09
N PRO A 107 5.49 16.74 -19.22
CA PRO A 107 4.55 17.82 -19.54
C PRO A 107 3.09 17.36 -19.66
N LEU A 108 2.84 16.17 -20.22
CA LEU A 108 1.51 15.56 -20.28
C LEU A 108 0.98 15.30 -18.87
N VAL A 109 1.80 14.70 -18.01
CA VAL A 109 1.44 14.42 -16.61
C VAL A 109 1.08 15.72 -15.88
N GLY A 110 1.90 16.77 -16.03
CA GLY A 110 1.62 18.08 -15.44
C GLY A 110 0.29 18.67 -15.91
N ARG A 111 -0.01 18.56 -17.21
CA ARG A 111 -1.28 19.06 -17.76
C ARG A 111 -2.48 18.27 -17.23
N LEU A 112 -2.42 16.95 -17.22
CA LEU A 112 -3.49 16.10 -16.67
C LEU A 112 -3.75 16.40 -15.19
N LYS A 113 -2.70 16.55 -14.38
CA LYS A 113 -2.81 16.92 -12.96
C LYS A 113 -3.43 18.31 -12.78
N SER A 114 -3.06 19.28 -13.61
CA SER A 114 -3.68 20.63 -13.57
C SER A 114 -5.19 20.60 -13.89
N MET A 115 -5.66 19.57 -14.59
CA MET A 115 -7.07 19.33 -14.89
C MET A 115 -7.78 18.47 -13.82
N GLY A 116 -7.12 18.22 -12.69
CA GLY A 116 -7.66 17.40 -11.60
C GLY A 116 -7.70 15.89 -11.89
N LYS A 117 -7.00 15.43 -12.94
CA LYS A 117 -6.95 14.00 -13.29
C LYS A 117 -5.86 13.29 -12.49
N PHE A 118 -6.13 12.05 -12.07
CA PHE A 118 -5.14 11.19 -11.44
C PHE A 118 -4.25 10.55 -12.51
N VAL A 119 -2.92 10.54 -12.31
CA VAL A 119 -1.98 9.95 -13.26
C VAL A 119 -1.19 8.80 -12.62
N LEU A 120 -1.37 7.60 -13.16
CA LEU A 120 -0.64 6.39 -12.84
C LEU A 120 0.44 6.12 -13.89
N GLY A 121 1.71 6.14 -13.49
CA GLY A 121 2.83 5.72 -14.33
C GLY A 121 3.11 4.23 -14.17
N ILE A 122 3.33 3.51 -15.27
CA ILE A 122 3.75 2.11 -15.22
C ILE A 122 4.94 1.88 -16.16
N SER A 123 6.03 1.30 -15.64
CA SER A 123 7.18 0.94 -16.47
C SER A 123 7.98 -0.21 -15.88
N ARG A 124 8.96 -0.71 -16.64
CA ARG A 124 10.02 -1.58 -16.11
C ARG A 124 11.01 -0.72 -15.35
N SER A 125 11.58 -1.24 -14.27
CA SER A 125 12.56 -0.49 -13.47
C SER A 125 13.76 0.01 -14.29
N GLU A 126 14.21 -0.77 -15.28
CA GLU A 126 15.35 -0.41 -16.14
C GLU A 126 15.07 0.71 -17.13
N ALA A 127 13.79 0.94 -17.46
CA ALA A 127 13.37 1.94 -18.44
C ALA A 127 12.82 3.22 -17.78
N ALA A 128 12.54 3.20 -16.47
CA ALA A 128 11.87 4.29 -15.78
C ALA A 128 12.83 5.42 -15.40
N SER A 129 12.59 6.62 -15.93
CA SER A 129 13.26 7.84 -15.50
C SER A 129 12.73 8.30 -14.13
N THR A 130 13.63 8.70 -13.23
CA THR A 130 13.27 9.27 -11.91
C THR A 130 12.42 10.52 -12.03
N ILE A 131 12.63 11.31 -13.08
CA ILE A 131 11.83 12.51 -13.39
C ILE A 131 10.39 12.13 -13.70
N PHE A 132 10.18 11.06 -14.48
CA PHE A 132 8.85 10.60 -14.84
C PHE A 132 8.12 9.98 -13.62
N ILE A 133 8.84 9.21 -12.81
CA ILE A 133 8.33 8.62 -11.56
C ILE A 133 7.77 9.73 -10.65
N ASN A 134 8.57 10.77 -10.39
CA ASN A 134 8.20 11.86 -9.49
C ASN A 134 7.09 12.77 -10.06
N ALA A 135 6.93 12.81 -11.38
CA ALA A 135 5.85 13.59 -11.99
C ALA A 135 4.46 12.98 -11.72
N CYS A 136 4.38 11.65 -11.73
CA CYS A 136 3.13 10.90 -11.57
C CYS A 136 2.51 11.05 -10.17
N ASN A 137 1.21 10.83 -10.05
CA ASN A 137 0.57 10.75 -8.72
C ASN A 137 0.90 9.43 -8.02
N GLU A 138 1.01 8.37 -8.81
CA GLU A 138 1.43 7.06 -8.36
C GLU A 138 2.28 6.42 -9.46
N PHE A 139 3.30 5.66 -9.08
CA PHE A 139 4.13 4.92 -10.02
C PHE A 139 4.20 3.43 -9.66
N GLN A 140 4.18 2.55 -10.67
CA GLN A 140 4.19 1.11 -10.49
C GLN A 140 5.18 0.41 -11.42
N PHE A 141 6.08 -0.39 -10.85
CA PHE A 141 7.05 -1.18 -11.63
C PHE A 141 6.47 -2.51 -12.10
N LEU A 142 6.69 -2.88 -13.36
CA LEU A 142 6.16 -4.12 -13.96
C LEU A 142 6.76 -5.38 -13.34
N GLU A 143 7.96 -5.30 -12.77
CA GLU A 143 8.57 -6.39 -12.03
C GLU A 143 7.81 -6.63 -10.71
N SER A 144 7.12 -7.78 -10.62
CA SER A 144 6.60 -8.25 -9.34
C SER A 144 7.77 -8.64 -8.44
N VAL A 145 7.87 -8.04 -7.26
CA VAL A 145 8.81 -8.46 -6.20
C VAL A 145 8.33 -9.80 -5.64
N GLY A 146 8.55 -10.87 -6.41
CA GLY A 146 8.15 -12.24 -6.09
C GLY A 146 8.26 -13.17 -7.31
N LYS A 147 9.22 -14.12 -7.24
CA LYS A 147 9.59 -15.14 -8.25
C LYS A 147 10.54 -14.68 -9.37
N ARG A 148 11.80 -14.42 -9.01
CA ARG A 148 12.92 -14.84 -9.89
C ARG A 148 13.53 -16.11 -9.32
N ASN A 149 13.32 -17.20 -10.04
CA ASN A 149 14.19 -18.37 -9.97
C ASN A 149 15.63 -17.93 -10.21
N VAL A 150 16.54 -18.60 -9.51
CA VAL A 150 17.98 -18.43 -9.57
C VAL A 150 18.47 -18.56 -11.02
N GLU A 151 18.98 -17.46 -11.58
CA GLU A 151 20.15 -17.47 -12.44
C GLU A 151 20.74 -16.06 -12.51
N LYS A 152 21.95 -15.92 -11.95
CA LYS A 152 22.71 -14.67 -11.89
C LYS A 152 23.24 -14.33 -13.29
N PRO A 153 22.91 -13.17 -13.90
CA PRO A 153 23.73 -12.63 -14.96
C PRO A 153 24.97 -11.97 -14.35
N ARG A 154 26.10 -12.24 -14.99
CA ARG A 154 27.46 -11.81 -14.65
C ARG A 154 27.53 -10.30 -14.45
N LYS A 155 27.87 -9.87 -13.23
CA LYS A 155 28.24 -8.48 -12.90
C LYS A 155 29.46 -8.07 -13.74
N GLN A 156 29.29 -7.17 -14.71
CA GLN A 156 30.37 -6.29 -15.09
C GLN A 156 30.44 -5.18 -14.04
N LYS A 157 31.61 -5.12 -13.39
CA LYS A 157 31.93 -4.21 -12.30
C LYS A 157 32.05 -2.78 -12.83
N THR A 158 31.08 -1.94 -12.51
CA THR A 158 31.36 -0.54 -12.19
C THR A 158 31.27 -0.40 -10.68
N ASN A 159 32.36 0.05 -10.06
CA ASN A 159 32.50 0.24 -8.62
C ASN A 159 31.39 1.15 -8.08
N TYR A 160 30.39 0.55 -7.42
CA TYR A 160 29.64 1.20 -6.35
C TYR A 160 29.80 0.34 -5.11
N ASN A 161 30.83 0.66 -4.33
CA ASN A 161 30.90 0.30 -2.93
C ASN A 161 29.98 1.28 -2.18
N ASN A 162 28.76 0.84 -1.90
CA ASN A 162 27.97 1.10 -0.70
C ASN A 162 26.54 0.61 -1.00
N GLU A 163 26.13 -0.46 -0.33
CA GLU A 163 24.72 -0.79 -0.18
C GLU A 163 24.10 0.33 0.66
N GLU A 164 23.51 1.34 0.02
CA GLU A 164 22.65 2.30 0.71
C GLU A 164 21.41 1.55 1.18
N MET A 165 21.41 1.10 2.44
CA MET A 165 20.17 0.92 3.17
C MET A 165 19.38 2.22 3.00
N ALA A 166 18.17 2.15 2.42
CA ALA A 166 17.30 3.30 2.31
C ALA A 166 17.25 4.01 3.68
N ASP A 167 17.56 5.30 3.72
CA ASP A 167 17.84 5.99 4.97
C ASP A 167 16.56 6.09 5.81
N GLU A 168 16.46 5.25 6.83
CA GLU A 168 15.35 5.23 7.78
C GLU A 168 15.24 6.58 8.53
N SER A 169 16.35 7.30 8.71
CA SER A 169 16.38 8.62 9.33
C SER A 169 15.76 9.69 8.43
N GLU A 170 16.08 9.65 7.14
CA GLU A 170 15.49 10.54 6.14
C GLU A 170 13.98 10.30 6.01
N LEU A 171 13.57 9.03 5.97
CA LEU A 171 12.16 8.67 5.94
C LEU A 171 11.42 9.12 7.21
N ASN A 172 12.00 8.92 8.39
CA ASN A 172 11.40 9.36 9.65
C ASN A 172 11.21 10.87 9.68
N LYS A 173 12.23 11.65 9.29
CA LYS A 173 12.12 13.11 9.18
C LYS A 173 11.03 13.53 8.22
N LEU A 174 10.94 12.90 7.05
CA LEU A 174 9.90 13.21 6.06
C LEU A 174 8.50 12.95 6.63
N LEU A 175 8.31 11.83 7.32
CA LEU A 175 7.03 11.51 7.97
C LEU A 175 6.69 12.52 9.07
N THR A 176 7.67 12.87 9.91
CA THR A 176 7.52 13.91 10.94
C THR A 176 7.11 15.24 10.33
N THR A 177 7.83 15.73 9.31
CA THR A 177 7.51 16.98 8.61
C THR A 177 6.12 16.95 7.97
N VAL A 178 5.73 15.83 7.37
CA VAL A 178 4.39 15.68 6.80
C VAL A 178 3.31 15.79 7.87
N ILE A 179 3.52 15.15 9.03
CA ILE A 179 2.56 15.25 10.14
C ILE A 179 2.52 16.69 10.66
N GLU A 180 3.67 17.35 10.88
CA GLU A 180 3.75 18.75 11.32
C GLU A 180 3.05 19.73 10.34
N GLU A 181 3.20 19.53 9.03
CA GLU A 181 2.60 20.41 8.02
C GLU A 181 1.11 20.15 7.77
N GLN A 182 0.62 18.93 8.02
CA GLN A 182 -0.77 18.55 7.75
C GLN A 182 -1.72 18.74 8.95
N THR A 183 -1.23 19.18 10.12
CA THR A 183 -2.01 19.10 11.36
C THR A 183 -2.38 20.44 12.02
N ASP A 184 -3.71 20.67 12.12
CA ASP A 184 -4.36 21.41 13.21
C ASP A 184 -4.82 20.46 14.34
N ARG A 185 -4.63 19.13 14.18
CA ARG A 185 -5.01 18.05 15.12
C ARG A 185 -3.80 17.17 15.42
N ASP A 186 -3.65 16.69 16.65
CA ASP A 186 -2.42 16.00 17.09
C ASP A 186 -2.09 14.67 16.35
N GLU A 187 -3.02 14.11 15.58
CA GLU A 187 -2.90 12.77 14.96
C GLU A 187 -3.59 12.68 13.58
N ILE A 188 -3.05 11.84 12.69
CA ILE A 188 -3.56 11.57 11.33
C ILE A 188 -3.70 10.06 11.07
N TYR A 189 -4.56 9.68 10.13
CA TYR A 189 -4.67 8.28 9.71
C TYR A 189 -3.40 7.82 8.97
N ALA A 190 -2.92 6.60 9.26
CA ALA A 190 -1.77 6.01 8.59
C ALA A 190 -2.01 5.81 7.07
N SER A 191 -3.27 5.62 6.67
CA SER A 191 -3.67 5.53 5.26
C SER A 191 -3.49 6.87 4.54
N GLU A 192 -3.86 7.96 5.20
CA GLU A 192 -3.68 9.34 4.70
C GLU A 192 -2.20 9.71 4.67
N LEU A 193 -1.46 9.42 5.75
CA LEU A 193 -0.01 9.61 5.80
C LEU A 193 0.70 8.83 4.69
N LYS A 194 0.32 7.57 4.47
CA LYS A 194 0.84 6.75 3.36
C LYS A 194 0.50 7.36 2.01
N GLY A 195 -0.71 7.88 1.84
CA GLY A 195 -1.14 8.58 0.63
C GLY A 195 -0.32 9.84 0.37
N THR A 196 -0.04 10.65 1.40
CA THR A 196 0.86 11.80 1.30
C THR A 196 2.29 11.38 1.00
N LEU A 197 2.80 10.36 1.68
CA LEU A 197 4.14 9.83 1.45
C LEU A 197 4.31 9.36 0.01
N LEU A 198 3.36 8.61 -0.55
CA LEU A 198 3.41 8.15 -1.93
C LEU A 198 3.31 9.30 -2.94
N ARG A 199 2.66 10.43 -2.58
CA ARG A 199 2.64 11.65 -3.40
C ARG A 199 3.99 12.37 -3.40
N LEU A 200 4.72 12.35 -2.28
CA LEU A 200 6.04 12.99 -2.14
C LEU A 200 7.19 12.10 -2.63
N ARG A 201 7.08 10.78 -2.43
CA ARG A 201 8.01 9.74 -2.90
C ARG A 201 7.24 8.60 -3.57
N PRO A 202 6.93 8.71 -4.87
CA PRO A 202 6.20 7.67 -5.61
C PRO A 202 6.96 6.34 -5.74
N ASP A 203 8.27 6.33 -5.55
CA ASP A 203 9.16 5.16 -5.54
C ASP A 203 9.19 4.42 -4.18
N PHE A 204 8.53 4.96 -3.16
CA PHE A 204 8.51 4.39 -1.82
C PHE A 204 7.94 2.96 -1.78
N ASN A 205 8.64 2.06 -1.09
CA ASN A 205 8.23 0.68 -0.88
C ASN A 205 8.64 0.19 0.51
N GLU A 206 7.70 -0.32 1.30
CA GLU A 206 7.95 -0.79 2.67
C GLU A 206 8.96 -1.95 2.73
N LYS A 207 9.05 -2.74 1.67
CA LYS A 207 10.01 -3.85 1.58
C LYS A 207 11.45 -3.36 1.48
N ALA A 208 11.68 -2.18 0.90
CA ALA A 208 13.02 -1.57 0.83
C ALA A 208 13.59 -1.30 2.24
N TYR A 209 12.71 -1.10 3.22
CA TYR A 209 13.04 -0.90 4.63
C TYR A 209 12.91 -2.19 5.48
N GLY A 210 12.72 -3.34 4.83
CA GLY A 210 12.60 -4.65 5.48
C GLY A 210 11.25 -4.92 6.15
N CYS A 211 10.21 -4.14 5.84
CA CYS A 211 8.89 -4.25 6.46
C CYS A 211 7.85 -4.84 5.50
N ALA A 212 6.95 -5.69 6.02
CA ALA A 212 5.90 -6.32 5.23
C ALA A 212 4.65 -5.43 5.06
N THR A 213 4.44 -4.48 5.98
CA THR A 213 3.30 -3.56 5.98
C THR A 213 3.75 -2.17 6.44
N PHE A 214 3.01 -1.14 6.02
CA PHE A 214 3.26 0.24 6.46
C PHE A 214 3.16 0.39 7.98
N TYR A 215 2.20 -0.30 8.62
CA TYR A 215 2.10 -0.39 10.07
C TYR A 215 3.40 -0.86 10.74
N LYS A 216 4.00 -1.96 10.24
CA LYS A 216 5.26 -2.48 10.79
C LYS A 216 6.42 -1.50 10.60
N LEU A 217 6.40 -0.75 9.50
CA LEU A 217 7.41 0.27 9.25
C LEU A 217 7.26 1.43 10.23
N LEU A 218 6.04 1.94 10.43
CA LEU A 218 5.76 3.00 11.40
C LEU A 218 6.13 2.58 12.83
N MET A 219 5.78 1.35 13.25
CA MET A 219 6.18 0.80 14.55
C MET A 219 7.70 0.70 14.70
N LYS A 220 8.40 0.29 13.63
CA LYS A 220 9.87 0.22 13.61
C LYS A 220 10.51 1.61 13.72
N LEU A 221 9.98 2.61 13.00
CA LEU A 221 10.46 3.99 13.06
C LEU A 221 10.16 4.63 14.43
N SER A 222 8.95 4.44 14.94
CA SER A 222 8.54 4.84 16.30
C SER A 222 9.46 4.25 17.37
N SER A 223 9.75 2.95 17.30
CA SER A 223 10.64 2.28 18.26
C SER A 223 12.11 2.72 18.14
N ARG A 224 12.55 3.12 16.94
CA ARG A 224 13.94 3.46 16.66
C ARG A 224 14.28 4.92 16.94
N PHE A 225 13.37 5.84 16.60
CA PHE A 225 13.59 7.29 16.69
C PHE A 225 12.76 7.95 17.79
N GLY A 226 11.62 7.37 18.19
CA GLY A 226 10.78 7.90 19.26
C GLY A 226 9.87 9.06 18.84
N ASP A 227 10.05 9.63 17.65
CA ASP A 227 9.36 10.84 17.19
C ASP A 227 7.89 10.60 16.79
N LEU A 228 7.52 9.33 16.52
CA LEU A 228 6.19 8.95 16.06
C LEU A 228 5.45 8.15 17.14
N ARG A 229 4.18 8.49 17.36
CA ARG A 229 3.23 7.69 18.14
C ARG A 229 2.31 6.97 17.18
N VAL A 230 2.16 5.65 17.33
CA VAL A 230 1.28 4.83 16.50
C VAL A 230 0.33 4.09 17.42
N HIS A 231 -0.98 4.23 17.20
CA HIS A 231 -1.99 3.47 17.93
C HIS A 231 -3.14 3.08 16.99
N ASN A 232 -3.98 2.15 17.43
CA ASN A 232 -5.17 1.76 16.67
C ASN A 232 -6.40 2.43 17.31
N ASP A 233 -7.20 3.12 16.49
CA ASP A 233 -8.52 3.62 16.85
C ASP A 233 -9.56 2.93 15.98
N ASN A 234 -10.46 2.15 16.59
CA ASN A 234 -11.58 1.50 15.90
C ASN A 234 -11.21 0.79 14.57
N PHE A 235 -10.15 -0.04 14.60
CA PHE A 235 -9.58 -0.79 13.46
C PHE A 235 -8.75 0.04 12.46
N ASP A 236 -8.69 1.35 12.60
CA ASP A 236 -7.84 2.24 11.81
C ASP A 236 -6.55 2.57 12.56
N VAL A 237 -5.44 2.63 11.83
CA VAL A 237 -4.13 2.98 12.40
C VAL A 237 -3.99 4.50 12.39
N MET A 238 -3.73 5.08 13.56
CA MET A 238 -3.46 6.50 13.75
C MET A 238 -1.98 6.74 14.02
N VAL A 239 -1.46 7.86 13.51
CA VAL A 239 -0.07 8.28 13.64
C VAL A 239 -0.03 9.75 14.08
N GLY A 240 0.67 10.04 15.17
CA GLY A 240 0.89 11.38 15.68
C GLY A 240 2.36 11.63 16.01
N LEU A 241 2.68 12.87 16.36
CA LEU A 241 4.01 13.24 16.84
C LEU A 241 4.14 12.99 18.33
N SER A 242 5.26 12.44 18.75
CA SER A 242 5.63 12.35 20.16
C SER A 242 6.10 13.73 20.64
N ASN A 243 5.18 14.61 21.00
CA ASN A 243 5.56 15.87 21.63
C ASN A 243 6.31 15.59 22.94
N SER A 244 7.52 16.13 23.06
CA SER A 244 8.45 15.98 24.18
C SER A 244 8.01 16.73 25.46
N GLY A 245 6.70 16.91 25.67
CA GLY A 245 6.16 17.79 26.69
C GLY A 245 4.86 17.38 27.38
N GLU A 246 4.14 16.33 26.94
CA GLU A 246 2.90 15.93 27.62
C GLU A 246 2.93 14.46 28.02
N ASN A 247 3.00 14.29 29.36
CA ASN A 247 2.82 13.09 30.16
C ASN A 247 2.88 11.75 29.42
N SER A 248 3.95 11.02 29.72
CA SER A 248 3.95 9.57 29.78
C SER A 248 2.80 9.08 30.68
N GLU A 249 1.58 9.00 30.18
CA GLU A 249 0.73 7.89 30.56
C GLU A 249 1.36 6.68 29.89
N SER A 250 2.23 6.01 30.66
CA SER A 250 2.79 4.72 30.33
C SER A 250 1.68 3.85 29.76
N ILE A 251 1.78 3.50 28.46
CA ILE A 251 0.91 2.50 27.85
C ILE A 251 0.89 1.31 28.80
N PRO A 252 -0.26 0.95 29.39
CA PRO A 252 -0.32 -0.15 30.33
C PRO A 252 0.22 -1.40 29.65
N GLN A 253 1.32 -1.95 30.14
CA GLN A 253 1.88 -3.19 29.60
C GLN A 253 1.28 -4.37 30.35
N LEU A 254 0.75 -5.35 29.61
CA LEU A 254 0.24 -6.58 30.21
C LEU A 254 1.42 -7.50 30.55
N THR A 255 1.76 -7.59 31.83
CA THR A 255 2.83 -8.43 32.38
C THR A 255 2.25 -9.66 33.09
N LYS A 256 3.12 -10.62 33.45
CA LYS A 256 2.74 -11.83 34.20
C LYS A 256 2.03 -11.56 35.53
N ASP A 257 2.22 -10.37 36.09
CA ASP A 257 1.70 -10.02 37.41
C ASP A 257 0.35 -9.27 37.34
N ASN A 258 0.03 -8.60 36.21
CA ASN A 258 -1.17 -7.75 36.10
C ASN A 258 -2.24 -8.28 35.13
N TRP A 259 -1.92 -9.30 34.31
CA TRP A 259 -2.86 -9.79 33.30
C TRP A 259 -4.15 -10.34 33.91
N LYS A 260 -4.09 -10.94 35.10
CA LYS A 260 -5.30 -11.46 35.76
C LYS A 260 -6.29 -10.36 36.09
N ASP A 261 -5.79 -9.26 36.66
CA ASP A 261 -6.62 -8.13 37.08
C ASP A 261 -7.22 -7.40 35.88
N ALA A 262 -6.44 -7.25 34.80
CA ALA A 262 -6.90 -6.67 33.55
C ALA A 262 -8.02 -7.50 32.89
N PHE A 263 -7.85 -8.82 32.83
CA PHE A 263 -8.89 -9.72 32.30
C PHE A 263 -10.12 -9.75 33.22
N ALA A 264 -9.94 -9.74 34.54
CA ALA A 264 -11.04 -9.70 35.51
C ALA A 264 -11.83 -8.38 35.42
N ALA A 265 -11.15 -7.25 35.22
CA ALA A 265 -11.79 -5.95 35.03
C ALA A 265 -12.66 -5.92 33.77
N GLN A 266 -12.15 -6.45 32.64
CA GLN A 266 -12.93 -6.54 31.40
C GLN A 266 -14.12 -7.48 31.55
N ILE A 267 -13.92 -8.67 32.15
CA ILE A 267 -15.00 -9.62 32.44
C ILE A 267 -16.10 -8.99 33.30
N LYS A 268 -15.71 -8.20 34.32
CA LYS A 268 -16.65 -7.48 35.18
C LYS A 268 -17.40 -6.39 34.41
N ALA A 269 -16.73 -5.64 33.52
CA ALA A 269 -17.37 -4.63 32.68
C ALA A 269 -18.43 -5.27 31.75
N TYR A 270 -18.16 -6.45 31.20
CA TYR A 270 -19.15 -7.21 30.42
C TYR A 270 -20.34 -7.67 31.26
N LYS A 271 -20.09 -8.13 32.49
CA LYS A 271 -21.15 -8.53 33.44
C LYS A 271 -22.03 -7.35 33.85
N ASP A 272 -21.43 -6.20 34.16
CA ASP A 272 -22.15 -4.97 34.49
C ASP A 272 -22.91 -4.40 33.28
N GLY A 273 -22.42 -4.67 32.06
CA GLY A 273 -23.10 -4.39 30.80
C GLY A 273 -24.24 -5.35 30.44
N GLY A 274 -24.55 -6.34 31.29
CA GLY A 274 -25.66 -7.29 31.10
C GLY A 274 -25.35 -8.48 30.19
N PHE A 275 -24.09 -8.74 29.87
CA PHE A 275 -23.69 -9.91 29.08
C PHE A 275 -23.48 -11.12 30.02
N GLU A 276 -24.23 -12.20 29.82
CA GLU A 276 -24.01 -13.47 30.53
C GLU A 276 -22.97 -14.37 29.82
N ARG A 277 -22.79 -14.17 28.51
CA ARG A 277 -21.91 -14.98 27.66
C ARG A 277 -21.15 -14.11 26.67
N VAL A 278 -19.85 -14.36 26.50
CA VAL A 278 -18.97 -13.61 25.59
C VAL A 278 -18.12 -14.59 24.78
N ASN A 279 -17.90 -14.28 23.49
CA ASN A 279 -17.01 -15.07 22.65
C ASN A 279 -15.53 -14.78 23.03
N PRO A 280 -14.66 -15.79 23.18
CA PRO A 280 -13.23 -15.58 23.46
C PRO A 280 -12.51 -14.63 22.50
N SER A 281 -12.92 -14.59 21.23
CA SER A 281 -12.34 -13.68 20.25
C SER A 281 -12.68 -12.21 20.52
N ILE A 282 -13.85 -11.92 21.10
CA ILE A 282 -14.27 -10.57 21.48
C ILE A 282 -13.48 -10.12 22.71
N LEU A 283 -13.39 -10.98 23.73
CA LEU A 283 -12.55 -10.70 24.90
C LEU A 283 -11.08 -10.47 24.51
N LYS A 284 -10.56 -11.26 23.57
CA LYS A 284 -9.21 -11.08 23.05
C LYS A 284 -9.04 -9.75 22.32
N ALA A 285 -10.02 -9.37 21.50
CA ALA A 285 -10.01 -8.10 20.79
C ALA A 285 -10.01 -6.93 21.77
N ASP A 286 -10.84 -6.97 22.80
CA ASP A 286 -10.90 -5.93 23.84
C ASP A 286 -9.61 -5.81 24.65
N ILE A 287 -8.99 -6.93 24.98
CA ILE A 287 -7.69 -6.91 25.65
C ILE A 287 -6.62 -6.33 24.73
N LEU A 288 -6.65 -6.60 23.43
CA LEU A 288 -5.75 -5.97 22.45
C LEU A 288 -6.05 -4.48 22.28
N THR A 289 -7.31 -4.05 22.44
CA THR A 289 -7.71 -2.64 22.44
C THR A 289 -7.17 -1.91 23.66
N ALA A 290 -7.30 -2.50 24.85
CA ALA A 290 -6.82 -1.91 26.10
C ALA A 290 -5.29 -2.05 26.28
N TYR A 291 -4.68 -3.08 25.68
CA TYR A 291 -3.25 -3.41 25.80
C TYR A 291 -2.68 -3.79 24.42
N PRO A 292 -2.26 -2.79 23.60
CA PRO A 292 -1.84 -3.00 22.22
C PRO A 292 -0.60 -3.90 22.04
N ASP A 293 0.27 -3.95 23.05
CA ASP A 293 1.46 -4.81 23.09
C ASP A 293 1.17 -6.25 23.57
N PHE A 294 -0.11 -6.59 23.82
CA PHE A 294 -0.49 -7.89 24.34
C PHE A 294 -0.15 -9.03 23.37
N ASN A 295 0.63 -9.98 23.89
CA ASN A 295 0.88 -11.27 23.26
C ASN A 295 0.78 -12.36 24.33
N GLU A 296 0.23 -13.52 23.99
CA GLU A 296 0.09 -14.64 24.94
C GLU A 296 1.44 -15.07 25.55
N ARG A 297 2.54 -14.88 24.80
CA ARG A 297 3.88 -15.13 25.33
C ARG A 297 4.31 -14.15 26.41
N ALA A 298 3.85 -12.89 26.36
CA ALA A 298 4.20 -11.86 27.34
C ALA A 298 3.70 -12.22 28.74
N ILE A 299 2.55 -12.90 28.81
CA ILE A 299 1.95 -13.40 30.04
C ILE A 299 2.31 -14.87 30.36
N GLY A 300 3.20 -15.48 29.58
CA GLY A 300 3.73 -16.82 29.83
C GLY A 300 2.94 -17.99 29.24
N PHE A 301 1.98 -17.73 28.35
CA PHE A 301 1.15 -18.74 27.70
C PHE A 301 1.56 -18.97 26.24
N LYS A 302 1.28 -20.16 25.70
CA LYS A 302 1.59 -20.49 24.29
C LYS A 302 0.45 -20.13 23.36
N ARG A 303 -0.80 -20.22 23.84
CA ARG A 303 -2.02 -19.94 23.07
C ARG A 303 -3.05 -19.24 23.96
N PHE A 304 -3.95 -18.47 23.34
CA PHE A 304 -5.05 -17.80 24.05
C PHE A 304 -5.99 -18.80 24.76
N SER A 305 -6.14 -20.00 24.19
CA SER A 305 -6.89 -21.09 24.84
C SER A 305 -6.30 -21.51 26.20
N ASP A 306 -4.98 -21.38 26.39
CA ASP A 306 -4.35 -21.69 27.68
C ASP A 306 -4.65 -20.60 28.73
N VAL A 307 -4.76 -19.34 28.28
CA VAL A 307 -5.19 -18.20 29.11
C VAL A 307 -6.62 -18.42 29.60
N MET A 308 -7.51 -18.84 28.69
CA MET A 308 -8.92 -19.12 29.02
C MET A 308 -9.08 -20.27 30.02
N LYS A 309 -8.31 -21.35 29.87
CA LYS A 309 -8.30 -22.47 30.82
C LYS A 309 -7.80 -22.05 32.20
N GLN A 310 -6.85 -21.11 32.26
CA GLN A 310 -6.37 -20.59 33.53
C GLN A 310 -7.42 -19.70 34.20
N LEU A 311 -8.12 -18.85 33.44
CA LEU A 311 -9.24 -18.04 33.95
C LEU A 311 -10.41 -18.91 34.45
N GLU A 312 -10.65 -20.05 33.80
CA GLU A 312 -11.63 -21.06 34.24
C GLU A 312 -11.20 -21.74 35.54
N LYS A 313 -9.93 -22.12 35.65
CA LYS A 313 -9.36 -22.68 36.89
C LYS A 313 -9.40 -21.70 38.06
N ASP A 314 -9.27 -20.41 37.76
CA ASP A 314 -9.32 -19.32 38.75
C ASP A 314 -10.78 -18.92 39.08
N GLY A 315 -11.78 -19.56 38.47
CA GLY A 315 -13.21 -19.40 38.80
C GLY A 315 -13.87 -18.12 38.29
N LEU A 316 -13.23 -17.40 37.36
CA LEU A 316 -13.75 -16.15 36.80
C LEU A 316 -14.72 -16.38 35.63
N VAL A 317 -14.59 -17.52 34.95
CA VAL A 317 -15.37 -17.86 33.75
C VAL A 317 -15.59 -19.36 33.63
N VAL A 318 -16.61 -19.79 32.89
CA VAL A 318 -16.79 -21.19 32.45
C VAL A 318 -16.69 -21.25 30.94
N VAL A 319 -15.87 -22.14 30.39
CA VAL A 319 -15.75 -22.33 28.95
C VAL A 319 -16.78 -23.37 28.51
N GLU A 320 -17.83 -22.94 27.82
CA GLU A 320 -18.88 -23.79 27.28
C GLU A 320 -18.74 -23.90 25.75
N MET A 321 -19.18 -25.01 25.16
CA MET A 321 -19.28 -25.16 23.70
C MET A 321 -20.74 -25.04 23.30
N ASP A 322 -21.04 -24.14 22.36
CA ASP A 322 -22.39 -23.99 21.81
C ASP A 322 -22.74 -25.15 20.85
N GLU A 323 -24.03 -25.29 20.49
CA GLU A 323 -24.56 -26.32 19.58
C GLU A 323 -23.86 -26.33 18.21
N GLN A 324 -23.22 -25.21 17.83
CA GLN A 324 -22.43 -25.05 16.61
C GLN A 324 -20.92 -25.31 16.79
N ASN A 325 -20.50 -25.95 17.90
CA ASN A 325 -19.09 -26.22 18.23
C ASN A 325 -18.23 -24.95 18.40
N THR A 326 -18.86 -23.81 18.67
CA THR A 326 -18.17 -22.53 18.94
C THR A 326 -17.92 -22.40 20.43
N MET A 327 -16.68 -22.08 20.84
CA MET A 327 -16.34 -21.82 22.24
C MET A 327 -16.98 -20.52 22.70
N LEU A 328 -17.76 -20.57 23.78
CA LEU A 328 -18.34 -19.43 24.48
C LEU A 328 -17.84 -19.40 25.91
N ILE A 329 -17.73 -18.20 26.46
CA ILE A 329 -17.29 -17.96 27.83
C ILE A 329 -18.49 -17.46 28.60
N LYS A 330 -18.95 -18.24 29.57
CA LYS A 330 -19.96 -17.79 30.53
C LYS A 330 -19.26 -17.05 31.66
N LEU A 331 -19.69 -15.82 31.91
CA LEU A 331 -19.12 -14.96 32.96
C LEU A 331 -19.79 -15.34 34.30
N LEU A 332 -18.98 -15.63 35.33
CA LEU A 332 -19.48 -16.08 36.65
C LEU A 332 -19.75 -14.94 37.63
#